data_AF-A0A925XPC6-F1
#
_entry.id   AF-A0A925XPC6-F1
#
_cell.length_a   1.000
_cell.length_b   1.000
_cell.length_c   1.000
_cell.angle_alpha   90.00
_cell.angle_beta   90.00
_cell.angle_gamma   90.00
#
_symmetry.space_group_name_H-M   'P 1'
#
loop_
_entity.id
_entity.type
_entity.pdbx_description
1 polymer ?
#
loop_
_entity_poly.entity_id
_entity_poly.type
_entity_poly.pdbx_seq_one_letter_code
_entity_poly.pdbx_strand_id
1 'polypeptide(L)'
;AAIATAPAGLVRILLAHQPRSAAAAAQAGFQLQLSGHTHGGQFWPWNFFVRLQQPFTAGLHRLHNLWVYTSRGTGYWGPPKRFGAPSEITRLRLVPAPA
;
A
#
# COMPACT_ATOMS: atom_id res chain seq x y z
N ALA A 1 -20.23 2.79 -3.72
CA ALA A 1 -20.52 1.59 -4.53
C ALA A 1 -19.93 0.33 -3.89
N ALA A 2 -18.60 0.14 -3.89
CA ALA A 2 -17.97 -1.13 -3.48
C ALA A 2 -18.29 -1.63 -2.06
N ILE A 3 -18.56 -0.72 -1.11
CA ILE A 3 -18.87 -1.07 0.29
C ILE A 3 -20.35 -0.95 0.65
N ALA A 4 -21.21 -0.62 -0.32
CA ALA A 4 -22.61 -0.27 -0.05
C ALA A 4 -23.41 -1.42 0.57
N THR A 5 -23.08 -2.66 0.22
CA THR A 5 -23.73 -3.88 0.72
C THR A 5 -22.83 -4.66 1.70
N ALA A 6 -21.69 -4.10 2.10
CA ALA A 6 -20.77 -4.78 3.00
C ALA A 6 -21.34 -4.82 4.43
N PRO A 7 -21.33 -5.98 5.12
CA PRO A 7 -21.80 -6.08 6.49
C PRO A 7 -21.11 -5.08 7.43
N ALA A 8 -21.85 -4.65 8.47
CA ALA A 8 -21.30 -3.83 9.54
C ALA A 8 -20.41 -4.68 10.47
N GLY A 9 -19.48 -4.03 11.18
CA GLY A 9 -18.64 -4.67 12.20
C GLY A 9 -17.52 -5.58 11.69
N LEU A 10 -17.38 -5.77 10.37
CA LEU A 10 -16.29 -6.54 9.77
C LEU A 10 -15.08 -5.66 9.40
N VAL A 11 -13.90 -6.27 9.44
CA VAL A 11 -12.68 -5.67 8.90
C VAL A 11 -12.78 -5.58 7.38
N ARG A 12 -12.64 -4.37 6.86
CA ARG A 12 -12.66 -4.04 5.43
C ARG A 12 -11.24 -3.83 4.95
N ILE A 13 -10.88 -4.63 3.94
CA ILE A 13 -9.56 -4.59 3.30
C ILE A 13 -9.75 -4.10 1.87
N LEU A 14 -9.00 -3.06 1.49
CA LEU A 14 -9.00 -2.50 0.15
C LEU A 14 -7.77 -3.01 -0.62
N LEU A 15 -8.00 -3.56 -1.80
CA LEU A 15 -6.97 -3.73 -2.81
C LEU A 15 -7.02 -2.52 -3.74
N ALA A 16 -5.98 -1.70 -3.73
CA ALA A 16 -5.87 -0.54 -4.61
C ALA A 16 -4.47 -0.49 -5.18
N HIS A 17 -4.34 -0.46 -6.50
CA HIS A 17 -3.02 -0.51 -7.15
C HIS A 17 -2.11 0.63 -6.66
N GLN A 18 -2.61 1.87 -6.61
CA GLN A 18 -1.84 3.04 -6.19
C GLN A 18 -2.08 3.39 -4.71
N PRO A 19 -1.02 3.66 -3.93
CA PRO A 19 -1.15 4.00 -2.51
C PRO A 19 -1.76 5.39 -2.25
N ARG A 20 -1.70 6.33 -3.20
CA ARG A 20 -2.29 7.68 -3.03
C ARG A 20 -3.79 7.70 -2.74
N SER A 21 -4.53 6.61 -2.99
CA SER A 21 -5.94 6.49 -2.61
C SER A 21 -6.19 6.36 -1.10
N ALA A 22 -5.13 6.20 -0.29
CA ALA A 22 -5.24 5.93 1.13
C ALA A 22 -6.07 6.96 1.92
N ALA A 23 -6.02 8.24 1.56
CA ALA A 23 -6.84 9.26 2.21
C ALA A 23 -8.35 9.00 2.00
N ALA A 24 -8.75 8.72 0.76
CA ALA A 24 -10.14 8.37 0.44
C ALA A 24 -10.55 7.02 1.06
N ALA A 25 -9.64 6.04 1.11
CA ALA A 25 -9.89 4.75 1.76
C ALA A 25 -10.11 4.90 3.27
N ALA A 26 -9.32 5.76 3.93
CA ALA A 26 -9.49 6.05 5.36
C ALA A 26 -10.85 6.72 5.62
N GLN A 27 -11.22 7.70 4.80
CA GLN A 27 -12.53 8.37 4.87
C GLN A 27 -13.71 7.41 4.63
N ALA A 28 -13.54 6.44 3.72
CA ALA A 28 -14.52 5.39 3.46
C ALA A 28 -14.58 4.29 4.55
N GLY A 29 -13.75 4.38 5.59
CA GLY A 29 -13.78 3.47 6.73
C GLY A 29 -13.14 2.10 6.46
N PHE A 30 -12.14 2.01 5.59
CA PHE A 30 -11.31 0.81 5.46
C PHE A 30 -10.27 0.73 6.60
N GLN A 31 -9.93 -0.49 7.03
CA GLN A 31 -8.94 -0.72 8.10
C GLN A 31 -7.56 -1.11 7.55
N LEU A 32 -7.50 -1.64 6.34
CA LEU A 32 -6.26 -2.00 5.65
C LEU A 32 -6.36 -1.71 4.15
N GLN A 33 -5.37 -1.04 3.59
CA GLN A 33 -5.18 -0.90 2.14
C GLN A 33 -3.89 -1.62 1.74
N LEU A 34 -3.98 -2.48 0.73
CA LEU A 34 -2.84 -3.14 0.09
C LEU A 34 -2.61 -2.52 -1.29
N SER A 35 -1.38 -2.08 -1.51
CA SER A 35 -0.98 -1.38 -2.72
C SER A 35 0.38 -1.83 -3.24
N GLY A 36 0.68 -1.40 -4.46
CA GLY A 36 1.98 -1.57 -5.11
C GLY A 36 2.33 -0.30 -5.85
N HIS A 37 2.51 -0.41 -7.17
CA HIS A 37 2.70 0.70 -8.11
C HIS A 37 4.02 1.46 -8.01
N THR A 38 4.53 1.71 -6.81
CA THR A 38 5.70 2.59 -6.59
C THR A 38 7.03 1.92 -6.94
N HIS A 39 7.08 0.58 -6.94
CA HIS A 39 8.32 -0.22 -6.99
C HIS A 39 9.36 0.24 -5.93
N GLY A 40 8.91 0.90 -4.86
CA GLY A 40 9.78 1.59 -3.89
C GLY A 40 10.73 2.62 -4.52
N GLY A 41 10.33 3.23 -5.65
CA GLY A 41 11.15 4.17 -6.42
C GLY A 41 12.22 3.54 -7.30
N GLN A 42 12.28 2.22 -7.37
CA GLN A 42 13.07 1.37 -8.27
C GLN A 42 14.60 1.57 -8.33
N PHE A 43 15.10 2.77 -8.62
CA PHE A 43 16.53 3.06 -8.71
C PHE A 43 16.83 4.55 -8.45
N TRP A 44 18.08 4.86 -8.12
CA TRP A 44 18.52 6.25 -7.93
C TRP A 44 18.47 7.03 -9.25
N PRO A 45 17.97 8.28 -9.29
CA PRO A 45 17.44 9.10 -8.17
C PRO A 45 15.91 9.04 -8.01
N TRP A 46 15.23 8.13 -8.72
CA TRP A 46 13.75 8.04 -8.73
C TRP A 46 13.13 7.71 -7.36
N ASN A 47 13.92 7.11 -6.47
CA ASN A 47 13.58 6.90 -5.06
C ASN A 47 13.22 8.20 -4.29
N PHE A 48 13.70 9.35 -4.74
CA PHE A 48 13.33 10.65 -4.18
C PHE A 48 12.04 11.19 -4.82
N PHE A 49 11.96 11.20 -6.15
CA PHE A 49 10.83 11.79 -6.88
C PHE A 49 9.50 11.06 -6.66
N VAL A 50 9.53 9.73 -6.47
CA VAL A 50 8.31 8.94 -6.23
C VAL A 50 7.52 9.45 -5.02
N ARG A 51 8.20 10.02 -4.01
CA ARG A 51 7.57 10.54 -2.78
C ARG A 51 6.72 11.78 -3.02
N LEU A 52 6.97 12.53 -4.10
CA LEU A 52 6.21 13.72 -4.45
C LEU A 52 4.79 13.40 -4.93
N GLN A 53 4.59 12.22 -5.52
CA GLN A 53 3.29 11.77 -6.01
C GLN A 53 2.64 10.68 -5.15
N GLN A 54 3.44 9.92 -4.39
CA GLN A 54 2.98 8.76 -3.63
C GLN A 54 3.44 8.90 -2.17
N PRO A 55 2.54 9.20 -1.23
CA PRO A 55 2.90 9.41 0.18
C PRO A 55 3.37 8.13 0.88
N PHE A 56 2.95 6.97 0.41
CA PHE A 56 3.37 5.66 0.93
C PHE A 56 4.13 4.91 -0.16
N THR A 57 5.45 4.86 -0.07
CA THR A 57 6.29 4.32 -1.17
C THR A 57 6.67 2.87 -1.00
N ALA A 58 6.80 2.36 0.22
CA ALA A 58 7.12 0.96 0.49
C ALA A 58 6.85 0.63 1.97
N GLY A 59 6.52 -0.62 2.27
CA GLY A 59 6.34 -1.11 3.63
C GLY A 59 4.96 -0.78 4.23
N LEU A 60 4.84 -1.01 5.55
CA LEU A 60 3.62 -0.81 6.33
C LEU A 60 3.63 0.56 7.02
N HIS A 61 2.54 1.31 6.84
CA HIS A 61 2.35 2.65 7.40
C HIS A 61 0.96 2.77 8.02
N ARG A 62 0.78 3.78 8.88
CA ARG A 62 -0.51 4.10 9.49
C ARG A 62 -0.97 5.48 9.05
N LEU A 63 -2.20 5.58 8.55
CA LEU A 63 -2.89 6.83 8.24
C LEU A 63 -4.20 6.87 9.01
N HIS A 64 -4.25 7.61 10.12
CA HIS A 64 -5.37 7.58 11.06
C HIS A 64 -5.68 6.13 11.51
N ASN A 65 -6.89 5.63 11.23
CA ASN A 65 -7.33 4.27 11.54
C ASN A 65 -7.03 3.23 10.43
N LEU A 66 -6.45 3.66 9.30
CA LEU A 66 -6.11 2.81 8.17
C LEU A 66 -4.65 2.36 8.23
N TRP A 67 -4.40 1.06 8.15
CA TRP A 67 -3.09 0.53 7.78
C TRP A 67 -2.92 0.61 6.25
N VAL A 68 -1.76 1.07 5.78
CA VAL A 68 -1.42 1.12 4.36
C VAL A 68 -0.15 0.33 4.14
N TYR A 69 -0.24 -0.78 3.42
CA TYR A 69 0.91 -1.57 3.03
C TYR A 69 1.19 -1.40 1.55
N THR A 70 2.41 -0.99 1.20
CA THR A 70 2.85 -0.83 -0.20
C THR A 70 3.99 -1.79 -0.52
N SER A 71 3.73 -2.75 -1.39
CA SER A 71 4.75 -3.69 -1.86
C SER A 71 5.69 -3.02 -2.87
N ARG A 72 6.98 -3.36 -2.79
CA ARG A 72 7.97 -3.00 -3.82
C ARG A 72 7.89 -3.89 -5.07
N GLY A 73 7.04 -4.92 -5.04
CA GLY A 73 6.89 -5.90 -6.11
C GLY A 73 8.09 -6.83 -6.29
N THR A 74 7.91 -7.87 -7.09
CA THR A 74 8.93 -8.87 -7.42
C THR A 74 9.80 -8.46 -8.62
N GLY A 75 9.25 -7.65 -9.52
CA GLY A 75 9.89 -7.19 -10.76
C GLY A 75 9.91 -5.68 -10.91
N TYR A 76 10.43 -5.19 -12.02
CA TYR A 76 10.57 -3.75 -12.31
C TYR A 76 9.46 -3.27 -13.26
N TRP A 77 9.29 -1.96 -13.35
CA TRP A 77 8.60 -1.30 -14.44
C TRP A 77 9.66 -0.65 -15.35
N GLY A 78 9.59 -0.89 -16.66
CA GLY A 78 10.55 -0.33 -17.62
C GLY A 78 11.97 -0.91 -17.46
N PRO A 79 13.02 -0.10 -17.14
CA PRO A 79 14.39 -0.58 -17.07
C PRO A 79 14.61 -1.70 -16.03
N PRO A 80 15.38 -2.75 -16.36
CA PRO A 80 15.62 -3.90 -15.49
C PRO A 80 16.64 -3.60 -14.37
N LYS A 81 16.40 -2.55 -13.57
CA LYS A 81 17.29 -2.06 -12.52
C LYS A 81 16.53 -1.96 -11.22
N ARG A 82 17.15 -2.36 -10.10
CA ARG A 82 16.55 -2.31 -8.75
C ARG A 82 17.55 -1.86 -7.68
N PHE A 83 18.12 -0.67 -7.85
CA PHE A 83 19.14 -0.13 -6.95
C PHE A 83 18.51 0.56 -5.74
N GLY A 84 18.83 0.10 -4.52
CA GLY A 84 18.19 0.60 -3.29
C GLY A 84 16.70 0.25 -3.16
N ALA A 85 16.22 -0.68 -4.00
CA ALA A 85 14.85 -1.15 -4.02
C ALA A 85 14.75 -2.67 -4.21
N PRO A 86 15.11 -3.47 -3.20
CA PRO A 86 15.07 -4.93 -3.32
C PRO A 86 13.66 -5.41 -3.68
N SER A 87 13.58 -6.51 -4.43
CA SER A 87 12.33 -7.20 -4.72
C SER A 87 11.75 -7.80 -3.43
N GLU A 88 10.43 -7.90 -3.36
CA GLU A 88 9.75 -8.38 -2.16
C GLU A 88 8.58 -9.32 -2.51
N ILE A 89 8.45 -10.40 -1.74
CA ILE A 89 7.22 -11.19 -1.62
C ILE A 89 6.79 -11.09 -0.16
N THR A 90 5.60 -10.55 0.07
CA THR A 90 5.16 -10.18 1.41
C THR A 90 4.15 -11.18 1.95
N ARG A 91 4.38 -11.66 3.16
CA ARG A 91 3.40 -12.42 3.92
C ARG A 91 2.70 -11.52 4.93
N LEU A 92 1.43 -11.22 4.68
CA LEU A 92 0.58 -10.49 5.62
C LEU A 92 -0.22 -11.48 6.46
N ARG A 93 -0.13 -11.36 7.78
CA ARG A 93 -0.93 -12.15 8.73
C ARG A 93 -1.89 -11.22 9.45
N LEU A 94 -3.19 -11.43 9.24
CA LEU A 94 -4.24 -10.81 10.03
C LEU A 94 -4.39 -11.60 11.33
N VAL A 95 -4.46 -10.89 12.45
CA VAL A 95 -4.68 -11.47 13.77
C VAL A 95 -5.86 -10.78 14.43
N PRO A 96 -6.60 -11.46 15.34
CA PRO A 96 -7.60 -10.80 16.17
C PRO A 96 -6.97 -9.64 16.94
N ALA A 97 -7.76 -8.58 17.17
CA ALA A 97 -7.35 -7.54 18.10
C ALA A 97 -7.22 -8.16 19.51
N PRO A 98 -6.26 -7.71 20.33
CA PRO A 98 -6.26 -8.02 21.75
C PRO A 98 -7.61 -7.64 22.37
N ALA A 99 -8.08 -8.47 23.32
CA ALA A 99 -9.27 -8.18 24.10
C ALA A 99 -9.07 -6.94 24.99
#